data_AF-A0A520E8G4-F1
#
_entry.id   AF-A0A520E8G4-F1
#
_cell.length_a   1.000
_cell.length_b   1.000
_cell.length_c   1.000
_cell.angle_alpha   90.00
_cell.angle_beta   90.00
_cell.angle_gamma   90.00
#
_symmetry.space_group_name_H-M   'P 1'
#
loop_
_entity.id
_entity.type
_entity.pdbx_description
1 polymer ?
#
loop_
_entity_poly.entity_id
_entity_poly.type
_entity_poly.pdbx_seq_one_letter_code
_entity_poly.pdbx_strand_id
1 'polypeptide(L)'
;MAGKGGIHAAECVQEGFIGVDYQIAQDLTADLTDDFREFNAKYIPIYLAGHPEKTKIGAGLACGFTWTVAMGLKQGDIVISPDGAGAYYVGEITGGYFYKPGGVLPHRRPVAWYPNKIDRSAMSGPLQRSTNSIGTCCDVTQYAAELKALVGGQANPALIASDPTVEDPAVFALEKYLEDFLVSNWAKTELGKKYDIYTVDGERVGQQFQTDTGPLDVLAVSKDGRELLVVELKRGRASDTVVGQIQRYMGYLMDELAEPHQTVKGVIIALEDDLKIRRALRATNNISFYRYEVSFALTPMQGALNT
;
A
#
# COMPACT_ATOMS: atom_id res chain seq x y z
N MET A 1 -11.73 -0.76 2.65
CA MET A 1 -12.78 -1.56 1.99
C MET A 1 -13.71 -2.18 3.03
N ALA A 2 -15.02 -2.16 2.80
CA ALA A 2 -16.01 -2.80 3.67
C ALA A 2 -16.21 -4.27 3.29
N GLY A 3 -15.26 -5.12 3.67
CA GLY A 3 -15.19 -6.52 3.25
C GLY A 3 -14.69 -6.70 1.81
N LYS A 4 -14.45 -7.96 1.41
CA LYS A 4 -13.92 -8.31 0.09
C LYS A 4 -14.83 -7.78 -1.01
N GLY A 5 -14.29 -6.97 -1.93
CA GLY A 5 -15.06 -6.35 -3.01
C GLY A 5 -16.12 -5.34 -2.56
N GLY A 6 -16.09 -4.89 -1.30
CA GLY A 6 -17.05 -3.92 -0.77
C GLY A 6 -18.45 -4.50 -0.48
N ILE A 7 -18.58 -5.82 -0.29
CA ILE A 7 -19.87 -6.49 -0.08
C ILE A 7 -20.72 -5.93 1.06
N HIS A 8 -20.11 -5.30 2.07
CA HIS A 8 -20.81 -4.71 3.21
C HIS A 8 -20.98 -3.18 3.11
N ALA A 9 -20.54 -2.55 2.01
CA ALA A 9 -20.54 -1.09 1.89
C ALA A 9 -21.96 -0.48 2.02
N ALA A 10 -22.97 -1.13 1.45
CA ALA A 10 -24.36 -0.68 1.57
C ALA A 10 -24.88 -0.70 3.02
N GLU A 11 -24.58 -1.76 3.77
CA GLU A 11 -24.95 -1.88 5.19
C GLU A 11 -24.22 -0.83 6.04
N CYS A 12 -22.93 -0.65 5.81
CA CYS A 12 -22.12 0.40 6.43
C CYS A 12 -22.74 1.80 6.25
N VAL A 13 -23.23 2.09 5.05
CA VAL A 13 -23.86 3.38 4.72
C VAL A 13 -25.22 3.52 5.39
N GLN A 14 -26.05 2.48 5.31
CA GLN A 14 -27.39 2.48 5.88
C GLN A 14 -27.37 2.58 7.41
N GLU A 15 -26.46 1.89 8.08
CA GLU A 15 -26.35 1.88 9.54
C GLU A 15 -25.38 2.96 10.10
N GLY A 16 -24.67 3.69 9.24
CA GLY A 16 -23.80 4.80 9.67
C GLY A 16 -22.51 4.35 10.37
N PHE A 17 -21.78 3.38 9.80
CA PHE A 17 -20.50 2.94 10.36
C PHE A 17 -19.47 2.58 9.28
N ILE A 18 -18.19 2.55 9.67
CA ILE A 18 -17.14 1.74 9.04
C ILE A 18 -16.70 0.67 10.02
N GLY A 19 -16.20 -0.47 9.53
CA GLY A 19 -15.70 -1.51 10.42
C GLY A 19 -14.83 -2.54 9.73
N VAL A 20 -14.29 -3.44 10.55
CA VAL A 20 -13.42 -4.55 10.12
C VAL A 20 -13.78 -5.83 10.86
N ASP A 21 -13.58 -6.96 10.18
CA ASP A 21 -13.75 -8.29 10.73
C ASP A 21 -12.54 -9.17 10.36
N TYR A 22 -11.68 -9.38 11.34
CA TYR A 22 -10.58 -10.35 11.27
C TYR A 22 -10.79 -11.45 12.33
N GLN A 23 -12.05 -11.74 12.67
CA GLN A 23 -12.46 -12.80 13.60
C GLN A 23 -11.87 -12.67 15.02
N ILE A 24 -11.51 -11.46 15.44
CA ILE A 24 -11.13 -11.16 16.82
C ILE A 24 -12.42 -10.94 17.63
N ALA A 25 -12.98 -12.02 18.19
CA ALA A 25 -14.30 -12.02 18.82
C ALA A 25 -14.34 -11.43 20.24
N GLN A 26 -13.71 -10.27 20.47
CA GLN A 26 -13.70 -9.59 21.76
C GLN A 26 -13.75 -8.06 21.63
N ASP A 27 -14.28 -7.39 22.65
CA ASP A 27 -14.20 -5.93 22.74
C ASP A 27 -12.75 -5.51 23.00
N LEU A 28 -12.23 -4.63 22.15
CA LEU A 28 -10.84 -4.19 22.18
C LEU A 28 -10.61 -2.99 23.10
N THR A 29 -11.67 -2.35 23.63
CA THR A 29 -11.62 -1.05 24.33
C THR A 29 -10.51 -0.99 25.40
N ALA A 30 -10.33 -2.06 26.17
CA ALA A 30 -9.32 -2.10 27.24
C ALA A 30 -7.87 -2.21 26.74
N ASP A 31 -7.68 -2.56 25.47
CA ASP A 31 -6.38 -2.86 24.87
C ASP A 31 -5.98 -1.88 23.77
N LEU A 32 -6.81 -0.88 23.47
CA LEU A 32 -6.49 0.17 22.50
C LEU A 32 -5.55 1.19 23.15
N THR A 33 -4.25 1.01 22.94
CA THR A 33 -3.21 1.99 23.28
C THR A 33 -2.79 2.78 22.04
N ASP A 34 -2.15 3.93 22.26
CA ASP A 34 -1.58 4.75 21.17
C ASP A 34 -0.39 4.07 20.49
N ASP A 35 0.22 3.06 21.12
CA ASP A 35 1.29 2.25 20.53
C ASP A 35 0.72 1.00 19.85
N PHE A 36 0.60 1.06 18.53
CA PHE A 36 0.10 -0.08 17.75
C PHE A 36 0.97 -1.33 17.89
N ARG A 37 2.26 -1.21 18.28
CA ARG A 37 3.14 -2.36 18.46
C ARG A 37 2.74 -3.18 19.69
N GLU A 38 2.31 -2.54 20.76
CA GLU A 38 1.76 -3.24 21.93
C GLU A 38 0.52 -4.05 21.55
N PHE A 39 -0.36 -3.45 20.74
CA PHE A 39 -1.53 -4.13 20.20
C PHE A 39 -1.12 -5.34 19.35
N ASN A 40 -0.21 -5.17 18.39
CA ASN A 40 0.25 -6.27 17.54
C ASN A 40 0.92 -7.38 18.35
N ALA A 41 1.80 -7.05 19.30
CA ALA A 41 2.47 -8.03 20.16
C ALA A 41 1.47 -8.90 20.94
N LYS A 42 0.36 -8.30 21.39
CA LYS A 42 -0.72 -9.03 22.09
C LYS A 42 -1.59 -9.84 21.13
N TYR A 43 -2.03 -9.25 20.02
CA TYR A 43 -3.09 -9.82 19.20
C TYR A 43 -2.61 -10.72 18.06
N ILE A 44 -1.37 -10.60 17.58
CA ILE A 44 -0.82 -11.51 16.57
C ILE A 44 -0.85 -12.97 17.06
N PRO A 45 -0.36 -13.32 18.28
CA PRO A 45 -0.45 -14.69 18.78
C PRO A 45 -1.89 -15.19 18.96
N ILE A 46 -2.82 -14.32 19.38
CA ILE A 46 -4.24 -14.66 19.57
C ILE A 46 -4.88 -14.97 18.20
N TYR A 47 -4.64 -14.11 17.21
CA TYR A 47 -5.12 -14.31 15.85
C TYR A 47 -4.58 -15.62 15.27
N LEU A 48 -3.27 -15.86 15.35
CA LEU A 48 -2.66 -17.09 14.84
C LEU A 48 -3.15 -18.36 15.55
N ALA A 49 -3.54 -18.28 16.83
CA ALA A 49 -4.12 -19.43 17.53
C ALA A 49 -5.50 -19.83 16.97
N GLY A 50 -6.30 -18.86 16.49
CA GLY A 50 -7.55 -19.11 15.77
C GLY A 50 -7.38 -19.38 14.27
N HIS A 51 -6.22 -19.03 13.72
CA HIS A 51 -5.90 -19.06 12.29
C HIS A 51 -4.53 -19.67 12.00
N PRO A 52 -4.30 -20.96 12.35
CA PRO A 52 -2.99 -21.59 12.26
C PRO A 52 -2.45 -21.70 10.82
N GLU A 53 -3.30 -21.53 9.81
CA GLU A 53 -2.94 -21.51 8.39
C GLU A 53 -2.35 -20.17 7.92
N LYS A 54 -2.48 -19.09 8.72
CA LYS A 54 -2.03 -17.74 8.34
C LYS A 54 -0.57 -17.54 8.69
N THR A 55 0.12 -16.72 7.89
CA THR A 55 1.51 -16.32 8.14
C THR A 55 1.58 -15.20 9.18
N LYS A 56 2.76 -14.99 9.77
CA LYS A 56 3.01 -13.87 10.69
C LYS A 56 2.74 -12.50 10.04
N ILE A 57 3.08 -12.35 8.75
CA ILE A 57 2.76 -11.15 7.95
C ILE A 57 1.26 -10.96 7.78
N GLY A 58 0.54 -12.03 7.42
CA GLY A 58 -0.93 -11.98 7.30
C GLY A 58 -1.61 -11.59 8.61
N ALA A 59 -1.15 -12.16 9.73
CA ALA A 59 -1.62 -11.79 11.06
C ALA A 59 -1.30 -10.34 11.43
N GLY A 60 -0.06 -9.88 11.16
CA GLY A 60 0.34 -8.50 11.41
C GLY A 60 -0.50 -7.49 10.63
N LEU A 61 -0.84 -7.78 9.36
CA LEU A 61 -1.74 -6.97 8.56
C LEU A 61 -3.17 -6.96 9.12
N ALA A 62 -3.71 -8.14 9.48
CA ALA A 62 -5.04 -8.26 10.09
C ALA A 62 -5.16 -7.45 11.39
N CYS A 63 -4.19 -7.59 12.29
CA CYS A 63 -4.12 -6.82 13.53
C CYS A 63 -3.91 -5.33 13.26
N GLY A 64 -3.03 -4.96 12.32
CA GLY A 64 -2.77 -3.56 11.95
C GLY A 64 -4.00 -2.84 11.38
N PHE A 65 -4.75 -3.49 10.48
CA PHE A 65 -6.02 -2.94 9.98
C PHE A 65 -7.08 -2.85 11.08
N THR A 66 -7.12 -3.83 11.98
CA THR A 66 -8.00 -3.80 13.16
C THR A 66 -7.70 -2.60 14.05
N TRP A 67 -6.43 -2.41 14.42
CA TRP A 67 -6.00 -1.26 15.21
C TRP A 67 -6.21 0.07 14.49
N THR A 68 -5.98 0.12 13.17
CA THR A 68 -6.18 1.34 12.38
C THR A 68 -7.63 1.81 12.48
N VAL A 69 -8.61 0.92 12.29
CA VAL A 69 -10.03 1.29 12.43
C VAL A 69 -10.40 1.52 13.89
N ALA A 70 -9.90 0.70 14.82
CA ALA A 70 -10.26 0.81 16.23
C ALA A 70 -9.63 2.02 16.94
N MET A 71 -8.42 2.45 16.58
CA MET A 71 -7.68 3.50 17.31
C MET A 71 -7.00 4.52 16.39
N GLY A 72 -6.42 4.07 15.28
CA GLY A 72 -5.63 4.91 14.37
C GLY A 72 -6.42 6.06 13.75
N LEU A 73 -7.58 5.75 13.16
CA LEU A 73 -8.51 6.75 12.61
C LEU A 73 -9.12 7.59 13.73
N LYS A 74 -9.23 8.89 13.52
CA LYS A 74 -9.71 9.86 14.52
C LYS A 74 -11.06 10.45 14.11
N GLN A 75 -11.75 11.00 15.11
CA GLN A 75 -12.97 11.77 14.85
C GLN A 75 -12.63 12.98 13.96
N GLY A 76 -13.46 13.23 12.95
CA GLY A 76 -13.24 14.25 11.93
C GLY A 76 -12.44 13.78 10.71
N ASP A 77 -11.86 12.57 10.74
CA ASP A 77 -11.23 12.01 9.55
C ASP A 77 -12.27 11.73 8.47
N ILE A 78 -11.91 12.04 7.22
CA ILE A 78 -12.71 11.73 6.04
C ILE A 78 -12.30 10.36 5.52
N VAL A 79 -13.28 9.48 5.35
CA VAL A 79 -13.10 8.15 4.79
C VAL A 79 -13.82 8.04 3.45
N ILE A 80 -13.20 7.31 2.53
CA ILE A 80 -13.85 6.88 1.29
C ILE A 80 -13.90 5.36 1.24
N SER A 81 -15.01 4.79 0.80
CA SER A 81 -15.18 3.35 0.67
C SER A 81 -15.78 3.00 -0.68
N PRO A 82 -15.20 2.07 -1.47
CA PRO A 82 -15.76 1.68 -2.75
C PRO A 82 -17.14 1.06 -2.54
N ASP A 83 -18.06 1.34 -3.47
CA ASP A 83 -19.42 0.79 -3.46
C ASP A 83 -19.57 -0.53 -4.22
N GLY A 84 -18.47 -1.04 -4.80
CA GLY A 84 -18.45 -2.24 -5.63
C GLY A 84 -18.94 -2.04 -7.07
N ALA A 85 -19.42 -0.85 -7.43
CA ALA A 85 -20.00 -0.51 -8.72
C ALA A 85 -19.22 0.58 -9.48
N GLY A 86 -18.03 0.97 -8.98
CA GLY A 86 -17.16 1.94 -9.64
C GLY A 86 -17.26 3.37 -9.08
N ALA A 87 -17.96 3.56 -7.96
CA ALA A 87 -17.96 4.80 -7.21
C ALA A 87 -17.52 4.58 -5.76
N TYR A 88 -17.29 5.68 -5.04
CA TYR A 88 -16.88 5.68 -3.65
C TYR A 88 -17.89 6.46 -2.81
N TYR A 89 -18.37 5.83 -1.74
CA TYR A 89 -19.01 6.55 -0.64
C TYR A 89 -18.00 7.43 0.06
N VAL A 90 -18.46 8.57 0.57
CA VAL A 90 -17.65 9.51 1.35
C VAL A 90 -18.33 9.73 2.68
N GLY A 91 -17.57 9.69 3.77
CA GLY A 91 -18.12 9.94 5.10
C GLY A 91 -17.10 10.55 6.03
N GLU A 92 -17.59 11.14 7.11
CA GLU A 92 -16.79 11.68 8.21
C GLU A 92 -16.97 10.80 9.45
N ILE A 93 -15.86 10.44 10.11
CA ILE A 93 -15.90 9.70 11.38
C ILE A 93 -16.42 10.61 12.48
N THR A 94 -17.54 10.25 13.10
CA THR A 94 -18.22 11.10 14.10
C THR A 94 -17.93 10.71 15.55
N GLY A 95 -17.16 9.65 15.79
CA GLY A 95 -16.94 9.15 17.14
C GLY A 95 -15.86 8.08 17.27
N GLY A 96 -15.73 7.59 18.50
CA GLY A 96 -14.76 6.57 18.89
C GLY A 96 -15.12 5.16 18.42
N TYR A 97 -14.22 4.23 18.73
CA TYR A 97 -14.47 2.81 18.56
C TYR A 97 -15.68 2.32 19.35
N PHE A 98 -16.40 1.37 18.77
CA PHE A 98 -17.35 0.54 19.49
C PHE A 98 -17.36 -0.88 18.90
N TYR A 99 -17.74 -1.84 19.75
CA TYR A 99 -17.85 -3.25 19.38
C TYR A 99 -19.31 -3.66 19.20
N LYS A 100 -19.65 -4.26 18.05
CA LYS A 100 -20.98 -4.85 17.77
C LYS A 100 -20.84 -6.37 17.63
N PRO A 101 -20.89 -7.15 18.71
CA PRO A 101 -20.71 -8.60 18.66
C PRO A 101 -21.77 -9.27 17.76
N GLY A 102 -21.34 -10.24 16.95
CA GLY A 102 -22.22 -11.02 16.08
C GLY A 102 -22.73 -10.30 14.81
N GLY A 103 -22.40 -9.01 14.63
CA GLY A 103 -22.65 -8.30 13.37
C GLY A 103 -21.49 -8.45 12.38
N VAL A 104 -21.72 -8.15 11.10
CA VAL A 104 -20.62 -8.02 10.13
C VAL A 104 -19.70 -6.89 10.56
N LEU A 105 -18.39 -7.02 10.31
CA LEU A 105 -17.43 -5.95 10.61
C LEU A 105 -17.59 -5.42 12.06
N PRO A 106 -17.43 -6.27 13.08
CA PRO A 106 -17.88 -5.99 14.45
C PRO A 106 -17.05 -4.91 15.16
N HIS A 107 -15.83 -4.62 14.70
CA HIS A 107 -15.00 -3.52 15.20
C HIS A 107 -15.28 -2.26 14.39
N ARG A 108 -16.00 -1.31 14.98
CA ARG A 108 -16.64 -0.23 14.22
C ARG A 108 -16.24 1.17 14.69
N ARG A 109 -16.42 2.14 13.79
CA ARG A 109 -16.53 3.57 14.11
C ARG A 109 -17.80 4.15 13.49
N PRO A 110 -18.49 5.07 14.19
CA PRO A 110 -19.67 5.72 13.63
C PRO A 110 -19.25 6.73 12.57
N VAL A 111 -20.02 6.79 11.48
CA VAL A 111 -19.73 7.63 10.32
C VAL A 111 -20.98 8.35 9.86
N ALA A 112 -20.86 9.66 9.63
CA ALA A 112 -21.84 10.44 8.88
C ALA A 112 -21.48 10.36 7.39
N TRP A 113 -22.24 9.56 6.65
CA TRP A 113 -22.06 9.44 5.20
C TRP A 113 -22.67 10.63 4.46
N TYR A 114 -21.92 11.15 3.50
CA TYR A 114 -22.36 12.23 2.63
C TYR A 114 -23.30 11.70 1.54
N PRO A 115 -24.24 12.54 1.06
CA PRO A 115 -25.20 12.14 0.02
C PRO A 115 -24.52 11.91 -1.34
N ASN A 116 -23.40 12.58 -1.60
CA ASN A 116 -22.69 12.51 -2.86
C ASN A 116 -21.62 11.41 -2.83
N LYS A 117 -21.53 10.66 -3.93
CA LYS A 117 -20.44 9.72 -4.20
C LYS A 117 -19.37 10.38 -5.06
N ILE A 118 -18.17 9.80 -5.06
CA ILE A 118 -17.11 10.12 -6.03
C ILE A 118 -17.07 9.00 -7.06
N ASP A 119 -17.32 9.34 -8.33
CA ASP A 119 -17.09 8.39 -9.43
C ASP A 119 -15.59 8.14 -9.58
N ARG A 120 -15.19 6.87 -9.70
CA ARG A 120 -13.78 6.50 -9.85
C ARG A 120 -13.15 7.16 -11.08
N SER A 121 -13.92 7.31 -12.16
CA SER A 121 -13.48 7.95 -13.40
C SER A 121 -13.17 9.45 -13.24
N ALA A 122 -13.70 10.10 -12.19
CA ALA A 122 -13.43 11.51 -11.89
C ALA A 122 -12.12 11.70 -11.10
N MET A 123 -11.58 10.63 -10.49
CA MET A 123 -10.30 10.67 -9.80
C MET A 123 -9.14 10.75 -10.80
N SER A 124 -8.08 11.45 -10.41
CA SER A 124 -6.81 11.47 -11.11
C SER A 124 -6.20 10.07 -11.18
N GLY A 125 -5.40 9.81 -12.21
CA GLY A 125 -4.71 8.52 -12.35
C GLY A 125 -3.95 8.10 -11.09
N PRO A 126 -3.16 8.98 -10.44
CA PRO A 126 -2.49 8.66 -9.18
C PRO A 126 -3.45 8.26 -8.05
N LEU A 127 -4.53 9.03 -7.84
CA LEU A 127 -5.52 8.72 -6.81
C LEU A 127 -6.25 7.40 -7.11
N GLN A 128 -6.60 7.13 -8.36
CA GLN A 128 -7.17 5.84 -8.76
C GLN A 128 -6.27 4.67 -8.41
N ARG A 129 -4.95 4.82 -8.54
CA ARG A 129 -3.98 3.78 -8.19
C ARG A 129 -3.86 3.60 -6.68
N SER A 130 -3.71 4.69 -5.93
CA SER A 130 -3.63 4.62 -4.46
C SER A 130 -4.91 4.01 -3.85
N THR A 131 -6.08 4.34 -4.41
CA THR A 131 -7.38 3.78 -3.98
C THR A 131 -7.68 2.38 -4.52
N ASN A 132 -6.79 1.83 -5.36
CA ASN A 132 -6.84 0.43 -5.82
C ASN A 132 -6.05 -0.50 -4.89
N SER A 133 -5.51 0.02 -3.78
CA SER A 133 -4.88 -0.81 -2.75
C SER A 133 -5.87 -1.87 -2.27
N ILE A 134 -5.38 -3.11 -2.20
CA ILE A 134 -6.19 -4.28 -1.86
C ILE A 134 -6.38 -4.41 -0.34
N GLY A 135 -5.60 -3.66 0.45
CA GLY A 135 -5.72 -3.63 1.91
C GLY A 135 -7.05 -3.04 2.40
N THR A 136 -7.43 -3.40 3.64
CA THR A 136 -8.65 -2.89 4.27
C THR A 136 -8.60 -1.38 4.50
N CYS A 137 -7.44 -0.84 4.86
CA CYS A 137 -7.18 0.59 4.98
C CYS A 137 -6.04 1.01 4.06
N CYS A 138 -6.12 2.23 3.51
CA CYS A 138 -5.05 2.85 2.74
C CYS A 138 -5.07 4.36 3.02
N ASP A 139 -3.94 4.92 3.41
CA ASP A 139 -3.80 6.36 3.61
C ASP A 139 -3.63 7.08 2.26
N VAL A 140 -4.58 7.97 1.97
CA VAL A 140 -4.62 8.80 0.76
C VAL A 140 -4.60 10.29 1.08
N THR A 141 -4.13 10.67 2.27
CA THR A 141 -4.13 12.06 2.77
C THR A 141 -3.42 13.03 1.82
N GLN A 142 -2.39 12.58 1.11
CA GLN A 142 -1.70 13.39 0.10
C GLN A 142 -2.63 13.89 -1.03
N TYR A 143 -3.78 13.24 -1.25
CA TYR A 143 -4.80 13.63 -2.24
C TYR A 143 -5.98 14.39 -1.64
N ALA A 144 -5.88 14.87 -0.39
CA ALA A 144 -6.99 15.52 0.30
C ALA A 144 -7.58 16.73 -0.46
N ALA A 145 -6.75 17.51 -1.16
CA ALA A 145 -7.23 18.64 -1.97
C ALA A 145 -8.10 18.19 -3.15
N GLU A 146 -7.69 17.13 -3.85
CA GLU A 146 -8.44 16.54 -4.95
C GLU A 146 -9.77 15.95 -4.45
N LEU A 147 -9.71 15.16 -3.38
CA LEU A 147 -10.90 14.56 -2.76
C LEU A 147 -11.90 15.62 -2.31
N LYS A 148 -11.43 16.71 -1.67
CA LYS A 148 -12.31 17.83 -1.27
C LYS A 148 -13.01 18.48 -2.47
N ALA A 149 -12.30 18.68 -3.59
CA ALA A 149 -12.89 19.23 -4.80
C ALA A 149 -13.97 18.31 -5.39
N LEU A 150 -13.68 17.00 -5.45
CA LEU A 150 -14.62 15.99 -5.93
C LEU A 150 -15.88 15.89 -5.06
N VAL A 151 -15.72 15.92 -3.73
CA VAL A 151 -16.84 15.92 -2.77
C VAL A 151 -17.70 17.17 -2.89
N GLY A 152 -17.07 18.33 -3.10
CA GLY A 152 -17.75 19.61 -3.30
C GLY A 152 -18.44 19.78 -4.65
N GLY A 153 -18.39 18.77 -5.54
CA GLY A 153 -18.97 18.84 -6.88
C GLY A 153 -18.21 19.73 -7.86
N GLN A 154 -16.99 20.15 -7.51
CA GLN A 154 -16.11 20.88 -8.42
C GLN A 154 -15.21 19.87 -9.12
N ALA A 155 -15.62 19.45 -10.32
CA ALA A 155 -14.74 18.71 -11.22
C ALA A 155 -13.52 19.57 -11.51
N ASN A 156 -12.35 19.13 -11.02
CA ASN A 156 -11.11 19.85 -11.28
C ASN A 156 -10.80 19.74 -12.79
N PRO A 157 -10.55 20.85 -13.51
CA PRO A 157 -9.91 20.75 -14.80
C PRO A 157 -8.56 20.04 -14.59
N ALA A 158 -8.25 19.06 -15.42
CA ALA A 158 -7.00 18.30 -15.36
C ALA A 158 -5.83 19.22 -15.01
N LEU A 159 -5.16 18.95 -13.89
CA LEU A 159 -3.94 19.66 -13.48
C LEU A 159 -2.87 19.44 -14.56
N ILE A 160 -2.77 20.38 -15.49
CA ILE A 160 -1.66 20.47 -16.44
C ILE A 160 -0.50 21.07 -15.65
N ALA A 161 0.45 20.22 -15.25
CA ALA A 161 1.75 20.66 -14.81
C ALA A 161 2.53 21.14 -16.05
N SER A 162 2.55 22.45 -16.28
CA SER A 162 3.52 23.08 -17.19
C SER A 162 4.51 23.88 -16.35
N ASP A 163 5.48 23.19 -15.79
CA ASP A 163 6.69 23.82 -15.24
C ASP A 163 7.76 23.85 -16.35
N PRO A 164 8.29 25.01 -16.77
CA PRO A 164 9.25 25.13 -17.87
C PRO A 164 10.65 24.57 -17.58
N THR A 165 10.92 24.04 -16.38
CA THR A 165 12.23 23.46 -16.02
C THR A 165 12.29 21.93 -16.07
N VAL A 166 11.31 21.28 -16.69
CA VAL A 166 11.17 19.82 -16.70
C VAL A 166 12.19 19.17 -17.65
N GLU A 167 13.11 18.40 -17.08
CA GLU A 167 13.85 17.33 -17.77
C GLU A 167 12.87 16.45 -18.55
N ASP A 168 13.25 16.09 -19.78
CA ASP A 168 12.48 15.36 -20.81
C ASP A 168 11.11 14.79 -20.34
N PRO A 169 9.98 15.36 -20.79
CA PRO A 169 8.63 14.94 -20.39
C PRO A 169 8.35 13.43 -20.52
N ALA A 170 9.06 12.73 -21.41
CA ALA A 170 8.96 11.29 -21.55
C ALA A 170 9.64 10.53 -20.40
N VAL A 171 10.77 11.04 -19.90
CA VAL A 171 11.48 10.51 -18.72
C VAL A 171 10.63 10.76 -17.47
N PHE A 172 10.06 11.96 -17.31
CA PHE A 172 9.18 12.29 -16.19
C PHE A 172 7.90 11.45 -16.15
N ALA A 173 7.26 11.22 -17.31
CA ALA A 173 6.08 10.34 -17.38
C ALA A 173 6.44 8.91 -16.96
N LEU A 174 7.57 8.38 -17.43
CA LEU A 174 8.01 7.04 -17.08
C LEU A 174 8.41 6.89 -15.61
N GLU A 175 9.05 7.92 -15.03
CA GLU A 175 9.45 7.97 -13.63
C GLU A 175 8.26 7.97 -12.65
N LYS A 176 7.12 8.55 -13.06
CA LYS A 176 5.87 8.54 -12.26
C LYS A 176 5.19 7.17 -12.22
N TYR A 177 5.48 6.29 -13.19
CA TYR A 177 4.91 4.94 -13.31
C TYR A 177 5.93 3.83 -13.10
N LEU A 178 7.16 4.15 -12.69
CA LEU A 178 8.26 3.20 -12.64
C LEU A 178 7.97 1.98 -11.73
N GLU A 179 7.40 2.23 -10.55
CA GLU A 179 7.01 1.16 -9.63
C GLU A 179 5.90 0.27 -10.21
N ASP A 180 4.82 0.89 -10.71
CA ASP A 180 3.72 0.16 -11.35
C ASP A 180 4.21 -0.66 -12.55
N PHE A 181 5.13 -0.10 -13.33
CA PHE A 181 5.76 -0.77 -14.46
C PHE A 181 6.58 -1.96 -14.00
N LEU A 182 7.40 -1.79 -12.95
CA LEU A 182 8.18 -2.86 -12.36
C LEU A 182 7.27 -3.98 -11.83
N VAL A 183 6.23 -3.64 -11.08
CA VAL A 183 5.26 -4.59 -10.49
C VAL A 183 4.46 -5.32 -11.59
N SER A 184 4.08 -4.62 -12.65
CA SER A 184 3.35 -5.20 -13.79
C SER A 184 4.21 -6.12 -14.64
N ASN A 185 5.53 -5.88 -14.70
CA ASN A 185 6.49 -6.69 -15.43
C ASN A 185 7.33 -7.58 -14.51
N TRP A 186 6.94 -7.74 -13.25
CA TRP A 186 7.77 -8.38 -12.20
C TRP A 186 8.32 -9.73 -12.65
N ALA A 187 7.47 -10.61 -13.15
CA ALA A 187 7.82 -11.95 -13.60
C ALA A 187 8.88 -11.99 -14.73
N LYS A 188 9.08 -10.89 -15.46
CA LYS A 188 10.09 -10.75 -16.52
C LYS A 188 11.45 -10.26 -16.00
N THR A 189 11.52 -9.80 -14.75
CA THR A 189 12.75 -9.28 -14.15
C THR A 189 13.61 -10.40 -13.54
N GLU A 190 14.90 -10.13 -13.33
CA GLU A 190 15.78 -11.05 -12.58
C GLU A 190 15.30 -11.30 -11.15
N LEU A 191 14.63 -10.31 -10.54
CA LEU A 191 14.01 -10.46 -9.23
C LEU A 191 12.79 -11.40 -9.30
N GLY A 192 11.89 -11.21 -10.27
CA GLY A 192 10.70 -12.05 -10.42
C GLY A 192 10.97 -13.52 -10.78
N LYS A 193 12.18 -13.83 -11.27
CA LYS A 193 12.62 -15.22 -11.41
C LYS A 193 12.82 -15.91 -10.06
N LYS A 194 13.21 -15.17 -9.02
CA LYS A 194 13.59 -15.67 -7.70
C LYS A 194 12.55 -15.39 -6.61
N TYR A 195 11.81 -14.30 -6.74
CA TYR A 195 10.87 -13.79 -5.75
C TYR A 195 9.49 -13.56 -6.36
N ASP A 196 8.45 -13.83 -5.60
CA ASP A 196 7.08 -13.45 -5.90
C ASP A 196 6.71 -12.24 -5.04
N ILE A 197 5.99 -11.26 -5.60
CA ILE A 197 5.47 -10.13 -4.80
C ILE A 197 4.56 -10.71 -3.72
N TYR A 198 4.72 -10.26 -2.48
CA TYR A 198 4.06 -10.86 -1.33
C TYR A 198 2.53 -10.81 -1.48
N THR A 199 1.88 -11.93 -1.21
CA THR A 199 0.42 -12.05 -1.23
C THR A 199 -0.10 -12.56 0.10
N VAL A 200 -1.29 -12.12 0.48
CA VAL A 200 -2.05 -12.65 1.62
C VAL A 200 -3.42 -13.03 1.08
N ASP A 201 -3.84 -14.28 1.28
CA ASP A 201 -5.14 -14.80 0.81
C ASP A 201 -5.38 -14.60 -0.71
N GLY A 202 -4.30 -14.69 -1.49
CA GLY A 202 -4.31 -14.48 -2.95
C GLY A 202 -4.31 -13.02 -3.38
N GLU A 203 -4.32 -12.07 -2.44
CA GLU A 203 -4.32 -10.64 -2.70
C GLU A 203 -2.89 -10.08 -2.63
N ARG A 204 -2.48 -9.31 -3.65
CA ARG A 204 -1.15 -8.71 -3.74
C ARG A 204 -1.04 -7.52 -2.79
N VAL A 205 -0.58 -7.78 -1.57
CA VAL A 205 -0.36 -6.76 -0.53
C VAL A 205 1.06 -6.21 -0.52
N GLY A 206 1.97 -6.83 -1.27
CA GLY A 206 3.39 -6.45 -1.25
C GLY A 206 3.72 -5.12 -1.93
N GLN A 207 2.83 -4.52 -2.71
CA GLN A 207 3.08 -3.20 -3.30
C GLN A 207 2.68 -2.09 -2.32
N GLN A 208 3.53 -1.07 -2.13
CA GLN A 208 3.30 0.02 -1.17
C GLN A 208 2.99 -0.51 0.23
N PHE A 209 3.77 -1.51 0.67
CA PHE A 209 3.55 -2.22 1.91
C PHE A 209 3.80 -1.30 3.10
N GLN A 210 2.81 -1.20 4.00
CA GLN A 210 2.86 -0.25 5.12
C GLN A 210 3.79 -0.74 6.24
N THR A 211 4.63 0.15 6.75
CA THR A 211 5.48 -0.09 7.93
C THR A 211 5.31 1.04 8.94
N ASP A 212 5.96 0.92 10.10
CA ASP A 212 6.00 1.94 11.15
C ASP A 212 6.75 3.23 10.76
N THR A 213 7.56 3.18 9.71
CA THR A 213 8.39 4.29 9.23
C THR A 213 7.97 4.76 7.84
N GLY A 214 6.77 4.37 7.39
CA GLY A 214 6.17 4.73 6.11
C GLY A 214 6.05 3.54 5.15
N PRO A 215 5.46 3.74 3.96
CA PRO A 215 5.35 2.69 2.96
C PRO A 215 6.72 2.32 2.39
N LEU A 216 6.97 1.03 2.21
CA LEU A 216 8.05 0.51 1.37
C LEU A 216 7.50 0.19 -0.03
N ASP A 217 8.29 0.36 -1.08
CA ASP A 217 7.76 0.29 -2.45
C ASP A 217 7.28 -1.13 -2.84
N VAL A 218 8.13 -2.16 -2.66
CA VAL A 218 7.73 -3.56 -2.90
C VAL A 218 8.29 -4.51 -1.84
N LEU A 219 7.42 -5.30 -1.22
CA LEU A 219 7.73 -6.48 -0.43
C LEU A 219 7.51 -7.73 -1.30
N ALA A 220 8.54 -8.57 -1.39
CA ALA A 220 8.49 -9.85 -2.08
C ALA A 220 9.01 -10.98 -1.18
N VAL A 221 8.72 -12.22 -1.55
CA VAL A 221 9.18 -13.44 -0.87
C VAL A 221 9.83 -14.37 -1.89
N SER A 222 10.92 -15.04 -1.51
CA SER A 222 11.56 -16.01 -2.39
C SER A 222 10.61 -17.18 -2.68
N LYS A 223 10.79 -17.81 -3.85
CA LYS A 223 9.96 -18.95 -4.27
C LYS A 223 10.00 -20.15 -3.32
N ASP A 224 11.05 -20.26 -2.51
CA ASP A 224 11.19 -21.26 -1.46
C ASP A 224 10.73 -20.79 -0.07
N GLY A 225 10.24 -19.55 0.05
CA GLY A 225 9.71 -18.96 1.28
C GLY A 225 10.75 -18.46 2.28
N ARG A 226 12.05 -18.65 2.02
CA ARG A 226 13.13 -18.42 2.99
C ARG A 226 13.67 -17.00 3.06
N GLU A 227 13.38 -16.17 2.07
CA GLU A 227 13.87 -14.79 2.02
C GLU A 227 12.71 -13.83 1.82
N LEU A 228 12.62 -12.83 2.70
CA LEU A 228 11.82 -11.63 2.47
C LEU A 228 12.70 -10.60 1.79
N LEU A 229 12.19 -9.99 0.73
CA LEU A 229 12.90 -8.99 -0.08
C LEU A 229 12.18 -7.65 0.04
N VAL A 230 12.88 -6.66 0.60
CA VAL A 230 12.50 -5.25 0.54
C VAL A 230 13.08 -4.64 -0.71
N VAL A 231 12.23 -4.02 -1.54
CA VAL A 231 12.66 -3.25 -2.71
C VAL A 231 12.34 -1.78 -2.47
N GLU A 232 13.36 -0.94 -2.62
CA GLU A 232 13.24 0.52 -2.58
C GLU A 232 13.66 1.09 -3.93
N LEU A 233 12.76 1.81 -4.60
CA LEU A 233 12.97 2.43 -5.90
C LEU A 233 13.33 3.90 -5.73
N LYS A 234 14.35 4.34 -6.50
CA LYS A 234 14.64 5.77 -6.65
C LYS A 234 14.50 6.20 -8.10
N ARG A 235 13.71 7.25 -8.29
CA ARG A 235 13.52 7.96 -9.55
C ARG A 235 14.80 8.79 -9.79
N GLY A 236 15.71 8.28 -10.63
CA GLY A 236 17.01 8.92 -10.90
C GLY A 236 18.17 8.44 -10.03
N ARG A 237 19.05 9.38 -9.62
CA ARG A 237 20.24 9.10 -8.81
C ARG A 237 19.85 8.75 -7.38
N ALA A 238 20.27 7.58 -6.91
CA ALA A 238 20.08 7.19 -5.53
C ALA A 238 21.13 7.87 -4.64
N SER A 239 20.71 8.70 -3.69
CA SER A 239 21.58 9.23 -2.63
C SER A 239 21.81 8.20 -1.53
N ASP A 240 22.90 8.32 -0.78
CA ASP A 240 23.22 7.46 0.37
C ASP A 240 22.12 7.42 1.46
N THR A 241 21.26 8.44 1.52
CA THR A 241 20.07 8.46 2.38
C THR A 241 19.13 7.27 2.16
N VAL A 242 19.07 6.70 0.94
CA VAL A 242 18.23 5.52 0.66
C VAL A 242 18.70 4.28 1.40
N VAL A 243 20.00 4.18 1.72
CA VAL A 243 20.54 3.06 2.49
C VAL A 243 19.95 3.05 3.89
N GLY A 244 19.87 4.23 4.54
CA GLY A 244 19.21 4.34 5.85
C GLY A 244 17.72 4.05 5.79
N GLN A 245 17.05 4.41 4.68
CA GLN A 245 15.63 4.13 4.49
C GLN A 245 15.36 2.63 4.37
N ILE A 246 16.03 1.92 3.46
CA ILE A 246 15.84 0.48 3.29
C ILE A 246 16.22 -0.29 4.55
N GLN A 247 17.24 0.16 5.30
CA GLN A 247 17.62 -0.45 6.57
C GLN A 247 16.52 -0.35 7.64
N ARG A 248 15.77 0.77 7.70
CA ARG A 248 14.62 0.89 8.61
C ARG A 248 13.53 -0.12 8.27
N TYR A 249 13.17 -0.24 7.00
CA TYR A 249 12.19 -1.24 6.55
C TYR A 249 12.65 -2.67 6.83
N MET A 250 13.92 -2.98 6.54
CA MET A 250 14.48 -4.30 6.84
C MET A 250 14.45 -4.59 8.34
N GLY A 251 14.79 -3.62 9.19
CA GLY A 251 14.70 -3.73 10.65
C GLY A 251 13.29 -4.08 11.11
N TYR A 252 12.31 -3.29 10.66
CA TYR A 252 10.89 -3.55 10.94
C TYR A 252 10.47 -4.97 10.53
N LEU A 253 10.86 -5.43 9.32
CA LEU A 253 10.54 -6.80 8.91
C LEU A 253 11.21 -7.84 9.79
N MET A 254 12.47 -7.65 10.17
CA MET A 254 13.21 -8.61 11.02
C MET A 254 12.57 -8.74 12.40
N ASP A 255 12.18 -7.63 13.02
CA ASP A 255 11.65 -7.60 14.38
C ASP A 255 10.19 -8.07 14.41
N GLU A 256 9.37 -7.56 13.49
CA GLU A 256 7.92 -7.69 13.57
C GLU A 256 7.37 -8.83 12.73
N LEU A 257 7.93 -9.08 11.54
CA LEU A 257 7.22 -9.84 10.50
C LEU A 257 7.90 -11.13 10.04
N ALA A 258 9.23 -11.20 10.08
CA ALA A 258 9.98 -12.37 9.65
C ALA A 258 9.72 -13.55 10.59
N GLU A 259 9.56 -14.72 9.99
CA GLU A 259 9.54 -15.99 10.72
C GLU A 259 10.97 -16.46 11.03
N PRO A 260 11.20 -17.31 12.05
CA PRO A 260 12.55 -17.70 12.47
C PRO A 260 13.41 -18.34 11.38
N HIS A 261 12.78 -18.92 10.36
CA HIS A 261 13.44 -19.57 9.23
C HIS A 261 13.71 -18.61 8.06
N GLN A 262 13.22 -17.37 8.14
CA GLN A 262 13.33 -16.38 7.07
C GLN A 262 14.50 -15.43 7.30
N THR A 263 15.12 -15.00 6.21
CA THR A 263 16.09 -13.90 6.22
C THR A 263 15.53 -12.69 5.49
N VAL A 264 15.90 -11.48 5.93
CA VAL A 264 15.48 -10.24 5.27
C VAL A 264 16.62 -9.73 4.39
N LYS A 265 16.31 -9.45 3.12
CA LYS A 265 17.21 -8.90 2.10
C LYS A 265 16.67 -7.57 1.60
N GLY A 266 17.58 -6.67 1.21
CA GLY A 266 17.25 -5.39 0.60
C GLY A 266 17.75 -5.30 -0.84
N VAL A 267 16.95 -4.66 -1.69
CA VAL A 267 17.32 -4.24 -3.04
C VAL A 267 17.01 -2.77 -3.20
N ILE A 268 18.00 -1.99 -3.60
CA ILE A 268 17.80 -0.63 -4.10
C ILE A 268 17.80 -0.69 -5.63
N ILE A 269 16.80 -0.09 -6.27
CA ILE A 269 16.72 0.01 -7.73
C ILE A 269 16.75 1.48 -8.13
N ALA A 270 17.71 1.88 -8.95
CA ALA A 270 17.85 3.27 -9.41
C ALA A 270 18.55 3.37 -10.78
N LEU A 271 18.60 4.58 -11.36
CA LEU A 271 19.19 4.77 -12.70
C LEU A 271 20.73 4.69 -12.68
N GLU A 272 21.33 5.25 -11.62
CA GLU A 272 22.77 5.41 -11.47
C GLU A 272 23.24 5.03 -10.07
N ASP A 273 24.43 4.43 -9.99
CA ASP A 273 25.17 4.08 -8.78
C ASP A 273 26.41 4.98 -8.58
N ASP A 274 26.20 6.14 -7.97
CA ASP A 274 27.30 7.04 -7.69
C ASP A 274 28.34 6.46 -6.70
N LEU A 275 29.46 7.16 -6.50
CA LEU A 275 30.50 6.69 -5.59
C LEU A 275 30.05 6.65 -4.12
N LYS A 276 29.12 7.52 -3.72
CA LYS A 276 28.63 7.60 -2.34
C LYS A 276 27.80 6.37 -2.00
N ILE A 277 26.81 6.04 -2.84
CA ILE A 277 25.97 4.86 -2.62
C ILE A 277 26.78 3.56 -2.72
N ARG A 278 27.72 3.46 -3.67
CA ARG A 278 28.63 2.31 -3.74
C ARG A 278 29.45 2.15 -2.47
N ARG A 279 29.97 3.24 -1.91
CA ARG A 279 30.72 3.20 -0.63
C ARG A 279 29.83 2.85 0.55
N ALA A 280 28.64 3.42 0.63
CA ALA A 280 27.67 3.11 1.67
C ALA A 280 27.31 1.61 1.65
N LEU A 281 26.97 1.08 0.46
CA LEU A 281 26.59 -0.33 0.28
C LEU A 281 27.71 -1.31 0.63
N ARG A 282 28.98 -0.97 0.37
CA ARG A 282 30.13 -1.82 0.78
C ARG A 282 30.22 -2.05 2.29
N ALA A 283 29.66 -1.14 3.09
CA ALA A 283 29.62 -1.28 4.55
C ALA A 283 28.33 -1.95 5.06
N THR A 284 27.41 -2.32 4.17
CA THR A 284 26.15 -2.99 4.52
C THR A 284 26.19 -4.48 4.25
N ASN A 285 25.36 -5.23 4.96
CA ASN A 285 25.10 -6.64 4.69
C ASN A 285 23.72 -6.79 4.08
N ASN A 286 23.53 -7.81 3.23
CA ASN A 286 22.22 -8.21 2.70
C ASN A 286 21.47 -7.14 1.88
N ILE A 287 22.15 -6.07 1.44
CA ILE A 287 21.59 -5.06 0.54
C ILE A 287 22.33 -5.15 -0.79
N SER A 288 21.57 -5.29 -1.87
CA SER A 288 22.07 -5.29 -3.24
C SER A 288 21.52 -4.10 -4.02
N PHE A 289 22.18 -3.75 -5.11
CA PHE A 289 21.80 -2.64 -5.96
C PHE A 289 21.58 -3.11 -7.39
N TYR A 290 20.47 -2.67 -7.98
CA TYR A 290 20.13 -2.92 -9.38
C TYR A 290 19.99 -1.61 -10.12
N ARG A 291 20.52 -1.57 -11.34
CA ARG A 291 20.23 -0.51 -12.28
C ARG A 291 19.04 -0.90 -13.14
N TYR A 292 18.09 0.00 -13.30
CA TYR A 292 17.05 -0.17 -14.31
C TYR A 292 17.46 0.56 -15.59
N GLU A 293 17.11 -0.04 -16.73
CA GLU A 293 17.32 0.55 -18.06
C GLU A 293 16.00 0.57 -18.80
N VAL A 294 15.76 1.66 -19.50
CA VAL A 294 14.57 1.86 -20.32
C VAL A 294 15.05 1.99 -21.76
N SER A 295 14.54 1.13 -22.64
CA SER A 295 14.74 1.27 -24.08
C SER A 295 13.40 1.40 -24.78
N PHE A 296 13.30 2.39 -25.67
CA PHE A 296 12.17 2.55 -26.59
C PHE A 296 12.71 2.58 -28.02
N ALA A 297 12.16 1.73 -28.88
CA ALA A 297 12.51 1.69 -30.29
C ALA A 297 11.23 1.63 -31.12
N LEU A 298 11.08 2.58 -32.05
CA LEU A 298 10.02 2.61 -33.04
C LEU A 298 10.62 2.31 -34.40
N THR A 299 10.25 1.18 -35.00
CA THR A 299 10.72 0.80 -36.34
C THR A 299 9.61 1.01 -37.36
N PRO A 300 9.92 1.58 -38.54
CA PRO A 300 8.94 1.72 -39.61
C PRO A 300 8.60 0.35 -40.20
N MET A 301 7.39 0.24 -40.75
CA MET A 301 7.02 -0.91 -41.57
C MET A 301 7.96 -1.02 -42.77
N GLN A 302 8.67 -2.15 -42.91
CA GLN A 302 9.45 -2.43 -44.12
C GLN A 302 8.50 -2.88 -45.24
N GLY A 303 8.50 -2.10 -46.33
CA GLY A 303 7.73 -2.37 -47.54
C GLY A 303 6.67 -1.30 -47.78
N ALA A 304 6.85 -0.52 -48.85
CA ALA A 304 5.77 0.30 -49.38
C ALA A 304 4.62 -0.64 -49.82
N LEU A 305 3.38 -0.26 -49.50
CA LEU A 305 2.22 -0.71 -50.27
C LEU A 305 2.50 -0.35 -51.72
N ASN A 306 2.82 -1.36 -52.53
CA ASN A 306 2.74 -1.20 -53.98
C ASN A 306 1.27 -0.92 -54.28
N THR A 307 1.02 0.31 -54.74
CA THR A 307 -0.25 0.80 -55.28
C THR A 307 -0.80 -0.10 -56.37
#